data_AF-A0A2G2MPA6-F1
#
_entry.id   AF-A0A2G2MPA6-F1
#
_cell.length_a   1.000
_cell.length_b   1.000
_cell.length_c   1.000
_cell.angle_alpha   90.00
_cell.angle_beta   90.00
_cell.angle_gamma   90.00
#
_symmetry.space_group_name_H-M   'P 1'
#
loop_
_entity.id
_entity.type
_entity.pdbx_description
1 polymer ?
#
loop_
_entity_poly.entity_id
_entity_poly.type
_entity_poly.pdbx_seq_one_letter_code
_entity_poly.pdbx_strand_id
1 'polypeptide(L)'
;MDPTSKEGIYTKLNRHGKKVFVARFKINGKTYRPVLGTAPQMNLRDAVARREELIKEKKGYRVHSGKTIDILFEEYIAYRKDALSESWYYNIERNYNKHLKNIIGNQYPNNVSVEDIQYHIDYLLGKKEEKPKKILKPSTVKQLKDCVSGLYTYLIDQGRKEALKESRDKTNMVTEKITINIGHMLEIPKFDNKVYFTISEVQAEKLYNLDSHHKRIPTSRLQA
;
A
#
# COMPACT_ATOMS: atom_id res chain seq x y z
N MET A 1 -4.17 -40.10 -15.48
CA MET A 1 -2.71 -40.21 -15.55
C MET A 1 -2.12 -38.83 -15.33
N ASP A 2 -1.48 -38.61 -14.18
CA ASP A 2 -0.84 -37.35 -13.82
C ASP A 2 0.36 -37.10 -14.74
N PRO A 3 0.39 -36.00 -15.51
CA PRO A 3 1.56 -35.67 -16.31
C PRO A 3 2.70 -35.29 -15.36
N THR A 4 3.75 -36.10 -15.42
CA THR A 4 5.02 -36.03 -14.70
C THR A 4 5.51 -34.58 -14.58
N SER A 5 5.28 -33.94 -13.44
CA SER A 5 5.75 -32.57 -13.21
C SER A 5 7.20 -32.61 -12.78
N LYS A 6 8.12 -32.39 -13.72
CA LYS A 6 9.46 -31.92 -13.34
C LYS A 6 9.37 -30.40 -13.19
N GLU A 7 9.78 -29.90 -12.02
CA GLU A 7 9.96 -28.46 -11.75
C GLU A 7 8.70 -27.58 -11.93
N GLY A 8 7.52 -28.16 -11.72
CA GLY A 8 6.25 -27.42 -11.85
C GLY A 8 5.89 -27.09 -13.30
N ILE A 9 6.44 -27.81 -14.28
CA ILE A 9 6.02 -27.77 -15.69
C ILE A 9 5.41 -29.12 -16.04
N TYR A 10 4.29 -29.08 -16.75
CA TYR A 10 3.65 -30.27 -17.28
C TYR A 10 3.27 -30.08 -18.74
N THR A 11 3.15 -31.19 -19.46
CA THR A 11 2.81 -31.17 -20.89
C THR A 11 1.39 -31.66 -21.10
N LYS A 12 0.66 -31.00 -22.00
CA LYS A 12 -0.67 -31.43 -22.45
C LYS A 12 -0.78 -31.32 -23.96
N LEU A 13 -1.78 -31.95 -24.56
CA LEU A 13 -2.13 -31.73 -25.96
C LEU A 13 -3.05 -30.50 -26.10
N ASN A 14 -2.82 -29.69 -27.12
CA ASN A 14 -3.74 -28.62 -27.49
C ASN A 14 -4.89 -29.16 -28.36
N ARG A 15 -5.84 -28.29 -28.74
CA ARG A 15 -7.00 -28.64 -29.59
C ARG A 15 -6.62 -29.18 -30.98
N HIS A 16 -5.37 -29.00 -31.41
CA HIS A 16 -4.83 -29.46 -32.68
C HIS A 16 -3.89 -30.66 -32.52
N GLY A 17 -3.92 -31.35 -31.37
CA GLY A 17 -3.09 -32.52 -31.11
C GLY A 17 -1.59 -32.23 -30.91
N LYS A 18 -1.17 -30.97 -30.80
CA LYS A 18 0.23 -30.59 -30.56
C LYS A 18 0.55 -30.54 -29.07
N LYS A 19 1.72 -31.05 -28.69
CA LYS A 19 2.23 -31.02 -27.33
C LYS A 19 2.59 -29.58 -26.92
N VAL A 20 2.02 -29.09 -25.83
CA VAL A 20 2.29 -27.77 -25.25
C VAL A 20 2.85 -27.90 -23.84
N PHE A 21 3.76 -26.99 -23.48
CA PHE A 21 4.32 -26.85 -22.14
C PHE A 21 3.47 -25.88 -21.32
N VAL A 22 3.11 -26.26 -20.10
CA VAL A 22 2.31 -25.46 -19.19
C VAL A 22 3.04 -25.34 -17.86
N ALA A 23 3.24 -24.11 -17.39
CA ALA A 23 3.79 -23.86 -16.07
C ALA A 23 2.70 -23.94 -15.00
N ARG A 24 3.08 -24.35 -13.80
CA ARG A 24 2.29 -24.21 -12.57
C ARG A 24 3.14 -23.54 -11.50
N PHE A 25 2.64 -22.44 -10.97
CA PHE A 25 3.25 -21.73 -9.84
C PHE A 25 2.19 -20.99 -9.03
N LYS A 26 2.51 -20.69 -7.77
CA LYS A 26 1.61 -19.99 -6.82
C LYS A 26 2.26 -18.67 -6.42
N ILE A 27 1.53 -17.58 -6.54
CA ILE A 27 1.96 -16.24 -6.11
C ILE A 27 0.78 -15.62 -5.35
N ASN A 28 1.03 -15.14 -4.13
CA ASN A 28 0.05 -14.48 -3.26
C ASN A 28 -1.25 -15.29 -3.11
N GLY A 29 -1.14 -16.59 -2.79
CA GLY A 29 -2.30 -17.47 -2.64
C GLY A 29 -2.93 -17.96 -3.96
N LYS A 30 -2.73 -17.23 -5.08
CA LYS A 30 -3.33 -17.53 -6.38
C LYS A 30 -2.44 -18.47 -7.21
N THR A 31 -3.06 -19.52 -7.76
CA THR A 31 -2.37 -20.48 -8.65
C THR A 31 -2.46 -20.02 -10.10
N TYR A 32 -1.33 -19.97 -10.78
CA TYR A 32 -1.20 -19.61 -12.19
C TYR A 32 -0.86 -20.84 -13.03
N ARG A 33 -1.48 -20.93 -14.21
CA ARG A 33 -1.28 -22.03 -15.18
C ARG A 33 -1.09 -21.56 -16.62
N PRO A 34 -0.12 -20.69 -16.93
CA PRO A 34 0.08 -20.19 -18.28
C PRO A 34 0.65 -21.27 -19.21
N VAL A 35 0.21 -21.26 -20.47
CA VAL A 35 0.84 -22.03 -21.55
C VAL A 35 2.10 -21.27 -21.97
N LEU A 36 3.24 -21.97 -21.99
CA LEU A 36 4.55 -21.38 -22.27
C LEU A 36 4.88 -21.41 -23.76
N GLY A 37 4.53 -22.51 -24.43
CA GLY A 37 4.85 -22.72 -25.83
C GLY A 37 4.46 -24.12 -26.32
N THR A 38 4.66 -24.36 -27.60
CA THR A 38 4.34 -25.62 -28.29
C THR A 38 5.63 -26.32 -28.72
N ALA A 39 5.66 -27.65 -28.68
CA ALA A 39 6.74 -28.42 -29.26
C ALA A 39 6.58 -28.51 -30.79
N PRO A 40 7.69 -28.51 -31.58
CA PRO A 40 9.08 -28.51 -31.15
C PRO A 40 9.69 -27.12 -30.91
N GLN A 41 8.93 -26.04 -31.10
CA GLN A 41 9.44 -24.66 -31.02
C GLN A 41 9.98 -24.29 -29.63
N MET A 42 9.54 -25.01 -28.59
CA MET A 42 10.02 -24.87 -27.23
C MET A 42 10.43 -26.25 -26.70
N ASN A 43 11.60 -26.32 -26.05
CA ASN A 43 12.03 -27.53 -25.34
C ASN A 43 11.79 -27.39 -23.82
N LEU A 44 12.08 -28.45 -23.06
CA LEU A 44 11.86 -28.45 -21.61
C LEU A 44 12.73 -27.41 -20.88
N ARG A 45 13.98 -27.21 -21.30
CA ARG A 45 14.91 -26.25 -20.69
C ARG A 45 14.42 -24.82 -20.88
N ASP A 46 13.97 -24.47 -22.08
CA ASP A 46 13.42 -23.15 -22.41
C ASP A 46 12.11 -22.90 -21.65
N ALA A 47 11.28 -23.95 -21.49
CA ALA A 47 10.07 -23.89 -20.69
C ALA A 47 10.38 -23.61 -19.21
N VAL A 48 11.43 -24.21 -18.63
CA VAL A 48 11.88 -23.94 -17.26
C VAL A 48 12.33 -22.49 -17.10
N ALA A 49 13.19 -22.00 -18.00
CA ALA A 49 13.64 -20.60 -17.98
C ALA A 49 12.47 -19.61 -18.11
N ARG A 50 11.54 -19.85 -19.05
CA ARG A 50 10.36 -19.00 -19.23
C ARG A 50 9.42 -19.02 -18.03
N ARG A 51 9.31 -20.15 -17.32
CA ARG A 51 8.57 -20.23 -16.06
C ARG A 51 9.20 -19.36 -14.98
N GLU A 52 10.52 -19.38 -14.82
CA GLU A 52 11.22 -18.54 -13.85
C GLU A 52 11.05 -17.05 -14.16
N GLU A 53 11.14 -16.67 -15.44
CA GLU A 53 10.82 -15.32 -15.90
C GLU A 53 9.39 -14.94 -15.55
N LEU A 54 8.39 -15.76 -15.87
CA LEU A 54 6.99 -15.49 -15.52
C LEU A 54 6.76 -15.38 -14.01
N ILE A 55 7.50 -16.15 -13.21
CA ILE A 55 7.46 -16.03 -11.74
C ILE A 55 8.04 -14.67 -11.32
N LYS A 56 9.15 -14.21 -11.91
CA LYS A 56 9.73 -12.88 -11.66
C LYS A 56 8.79 -11.77 -12.14
N GLU A 57 8.24 -11.86 -13.36
CA GLU A 57 7.24 -10.95 -13.93
C GLU A 57 6.02 -10.80 -13.01
N LYS A 58 5.51 -11.92 -12.47
CA LYS A 58 4.31 -11.94 -11.65
C LYS A 58 4.55 -11.67 -10.16
N LYS A 59 5.77 -11.90 -9.66
CA LYS A 59 6.21 -11.46 -8.32
C LYS A 59 6.57 -9.97 -8.28
N GLY A 60 6.67 -9.33 -9.45
CA GLY A 60 7.09 -7.95 -9.60
C GLY A 60 8.60 -7.86 -9.79
N TYR A 61 9.01 -7.13 -10.83
CA TYR A 61 10.36 -6.63 -10.97
C TYR A 61 10.59 -5.51 -9.95
N ARG A 62 11.70 -5.57 -9.22
CA ARG A 62 12.13 -4.54 -8.26
C ARG A 62 12.58 -3.31 -9.02
N VAL A 63 12.33 -2.11 -8.48
CA VAL A 63 12.82 -0.80 -8.96
C VAL A 63 13.86 -0.18 -8.04
N HIS A 64 14.88 0.47 -8.58
CA HIS A 64 15.54 1.58 -7.89
C HIS A 64 14.93 2.90 -8.35
N SER A 65 14.11 3.55 -7.51
CA SER A 65 13.70 4.96 -7.73
C SER A 65 14.88 5.93 -7.60
N GLY A 66 16.10 5.45 -7.29
CA GLY A 66 17.25 6.25 -6.85
C GLY A 66 17.02 7.04 -5.56
N LYS A 67 15.75 7.21 -5.15
CA LYS A 67 15.26 8.02 -4.06
C LYS A 67 14.66 7.13 -2.98
N THR A 68 14.92 7.48 -1.73
CA THR A 68 14.34 6.82 -0.57
C THR A 68 12.86 7.20 -0.41
N ILE A 69 12.14 6.44 0.43
CA ILE A 69 10.75 6.71 0.76
C ILE A 69 10.55 8.11 1.34
N ASP A 70 11.50 8.64 2.13
CA ASP A 70 11.42 10.01 2.65
C ASP A 70 11.30 11.05 1.52
N ILE A 71 12.20 10.99 0.55
CA ILE A 71 12.21 11.92 -0.58
C ILE A 71 10.92 11.78 -1.39
N LEU A 72 10.52 10.53 -1.68
CA LEU A 72 9.31 10.26 -2.45
C LEU A 72 8.03 10.64 -1.71
N PHE A 73 8.05 10.61 -0.38
CA PHE A 73 6.94 11.04 0.44
C PHE A 73 6.77 12.57 0.39
N GLU A 74 7.87 13.33 0.42
CA GLU A 74 7.82 14.79 0.22
C GLU A 74 7.25 15.14 -1.16
N GLU A 75 7.68 14.45 -2.21
CA GLU A 75 7.14 14.61 -3.57
C GLU A 75 5.64 14.27 -3.64
N TYR A 76 5.22 13.20 -2.96
CA TYR A 76 3.82 12.83 -2.85
C TYR A 76 2.98 13.91 -2.15
N ILE A 77 3.47 14.46 -1.04
CA ILE A 77 2.78 15.53 -0.32
C ILE A 77 2.68 16.79 -1.19
N ALA A 78 3.77 17.17 -1.86
CA ALA A 78 3.79 18.29 -2.80
C ALA A 78 2.78 18.09 -3.95
N TYR A 79 2.76 16.90 -4.56
CA TYR A 79 1.81 16.54 -5.61
C TYR A 79 0.36 16.63 -5.16
N ARG A 80 0.09 16.22 -3.91
CA ARG A 80 -1.27 16.25 -3.38
C ARG A 80 -1.67 17.64 -2.90
N LYS A 81 -0.73 18.57 -2.65
CA LYS A 81 -0.92 19.86 -1.95
C LYS A 81 -2.01 20.77 -2.54
N ASP A 82 -2.24 20.64 -3.84
CA ASP A 82 -3.24 21.44 -4.56
C ASP A 82 -4.64 20.80 -4.57
N ALA A 83 -4.76 19.53 -4.15
CA ALA A 83 -5.97 18.73 -4.33
C ALA A 83 -6.74 18.41 -3.03
N LEU A 84 -6.22 18.75 -1.85
CA LEU A 84 -6.80 18.39 -0.55
C LEU A 84 -6.66 19.54 0.47
N SER A 85 -7.28 19.37 1.63
CA SER A 85 -7.27 20.38 2.69
C SER A 85 -5.96 20.41 3.47
N GLU A 86 -5.59 21.59 4.00
CA GLU A 86 -4.44 21.76 4.90
C GLU A 86 -4.43 20.79 6.08
N SER A 87 -5.61 20.58 6.68
CA SER A 87 -5.81 19.63 7.78
C SER A 87 -5.44 18.20 7.41
N TRP A 88 -5.59 17.82 6.15
CA TRP A 88 -5.25 16.48 5.69
C TRP A 88 -3.74 16.30 5.59
N TYR A 89 -3.01 17.27 5.02
CA TYR A 89 -1.54 17.19 4.92
C TYR A 89 -0.90 17.17 6.29
N TYR A 90 -1.34 18.08 7.18
CA TYR A 90 -0.84 18.14 8.54
C TYR A 90 -0.96 16.77 9.23
N ASN A 91 -2.12 16.12 9.11
CA ASN A 91 -2.34 14.83 9.75
C ASN A 91 -1.50 13.72 9.13
N ILE A 92 -1.39 13.65 7.81
CA ILE A 92 -0.60 12.60 7.14
C ILE A 92 0.89 12.78 7.37
N GLU A 93 1.41 13.99 7.22
CA GLU A 93 2.83 14.30 7.45
C GLU A 93 3.22 14.02 8.90
N ARG A 94 2.40 14.47 9.86
CA ARG A 94 2.61 14.18 11.28
C ARG A 94 2.61 12.68 11.57
N ASN A 95 1.66 11.94 11.01
CA ASN A 95 1.56 10.50 11.22
C ASN A 95 2.75 9.76 10.60
N TYR A 96 3.17 10.15 9.39
CA TYR A 96 4.35 9.62 8.73
C TYR A 96 5.62 9.87 9.55
N ASN A 97 5.91 11.12 9.89
CA ASN A 97 7.11 11.52 10.61
C ASN A 97 7.20 10.85 11.99
N LYS A 98 6.07 10.65 12.65
CA LYS A 98 6.03 10.07 13.99
C LYS A 98 6.12 8.54 14.00
N HIS A 99 5.54 7.87 13.01
CA HIS A 99 5.31 6.42 13.08
C HIS A 99 5.96 5.61 11.95
N LEU A 100 6.21 6.20 10.78
CA LEU A 100 6.71 5.46 9.61
C LEU A 100 8.12 5.85 9.20
N LYS A 101 8.51 7.12 9.37
CA LYS A 101 9.81 7.65 8.92
C LYS A 101 11.00 6.81 9.39
N ASN A 102 11.06 6.47 10.68
CA ASN A 102 12.16 5.68 11.24
C ASN A 102 12.13 4.20 10.82
N ILE A 103 11.01 3.71 10.30
CA ILE A 103 10.84 2.31 9.89
C ILE A 103 11.22 2.16 8.41
N ILE A 104 10.65 3.01 7.55
CA ILE A 104 10.73 2.85 6.09
C ILE A 104 11.38 4.02 5.36
N GLY A 105 11.59 5.17 6.01
CA GLY A 105 11.96 6.43 5.35
C GLY A 105 13.29 6.39 4.60
N ASN A 106 14.30 5.72 5.17
CA ASN A 106 15.61 5.54 4.53
C ASN A 106 15.66 4.39 3.51
N GLN A 107 14.56 3.64 3.36
CA GLN A 107 14.52 2.51 2.44
C GLN A 107 14.12 2.96 1.03
N TYR A 108 14.56 2.23 0.02
CA TYR A 108 13.97 2.34 -1.32
C TYR A 108 12.61 1.64 -1.35
N PRO A 109 11.63 2.11 -2.15
CA PRO A 109 10.28 1.55 -2.17
C PRO A 109 10.18 0.05 -2.42
N ASN A 110 11.18 -0.54 -3.09
CA ASN A 110 11.20 -1.96 -3.43
C ASN A 110 11.86 -2.83 -2.37
N ASN A 111 12.49 -2.20 -1.38
CA ASN A 111 13.07 -2.86 -0.22
C ASN A 111 12.12 -2.85 0.96
N VAL A 112 11.06 -2.04 0.92
CA VAL A 112 10.05 -1.99 1.98
C VAL A 112 9.25 -3.28 2.02
N SER A 113 9.36 -4.00 3.13
CA SER A 113 8.62 -5.23 3.40
C SER A 113 7.22 -4.91 3.96
N VAL A 114 6.22 -5.67 3.49
CA VAL A 114 4.86 -5.63 4.03
C VAL A 114 4.89 -6.09 5.49
N GLU A 115 5.69 -7.12 5.77
CA GLU A 115 5.83 -7.74 7.08
C GLU A 115 6.37 -6.74 8.12
N ASP A 116 7.36 -5.92 7.75
CA ASP A 116 7.94 -4.90 8.66
C ASP A 116 6.91 -3.84 9.04
N ILE A 117 6.13 -3.35 8.07
CA ILE A 117 5.07 -2.37 8.32
C ILE A 117 3.94 -3.02 9.14
N GLN A 118 3.54 -4.25 8.82
CA GLN A 118 2.49 -4.96 9.55
C GLN A 118 2.90 -5.21 10.99
N TYR A 119 4.15 -5.61 11.23
CA TYR A 119 4.71 -5.78 12.56
C TYR A 119 4.61 -4.47 13.35
N HIS A 120 5.00 -3.34 12.75
CA HIS A 120 4.91 -2.04 13.39
C HIS A 120 3.45 -1.63 13.68
N ILE A 121 2.52 -1.89 12.76
CA ILE A 121 1.09 -1.66 12.96
C ILE A 121 0.55 -2.46 14.16
N ASP A 122 0.87 -3.76 14.22
CA ASP A 122 0.40 -4.62 15.31
C ASP A 122 1.04 -4.24 16.66
N TYR A 123 2.29 -3.77 16.65
CA TYR A 123 2.95 -3.17 17.81
C TYR A 123 2.18 -1.94 18.29
N LEU A 124 1.86 -0.98 17.41
CA LEU A 124 1.11 0.24 17.77
C LEU A 124 -0.31 -0.06 18.29
N LEU A 125 -0.91 -1.17 17.86
CA LEU A 125 -2.21 -1.66 18.35
C LEU A 125 -2.10 -2.43 19.68
N GLY A 126 -0.90 -2.66 20.21
CA GLY A 126 -0.68 -3.42 21.45
C GLY A 126 -0.98 -4.91 21.32
N LYS A 127 -0.95 -5.47 20.11
CA LYS A 127 -1.16 -6.91 19.86
C LYS A 127 0.10 -7.76 20.07
N LYS A 128 1.25 -7.13 20.26
CA LYS A 128 2.55 -7.79 20.50
C LYS A 128 2.83 -7.90 22.00
N GLU A 129 3.68 -8.84 22.37
CA GLU A 129 4.13 -9.04 23.76
C GLU A 129 4.82 -7.77 24.28
N GLU A 130 5.71 -7.18 23.48
CA GLU A 130 6.25 -5.86 23.74
C GLU A 130 5.21 -4.79 23.40
N LYS A 131 4.81 -3.99 24.40
CA LYS A 131 3.79 -2.95 24.25
C LYS A 131 4.42 -1.57 24.06
N PRO A 132 3.86 -0.74 23.16
CA PRO A 132 4.27 0.65 23.06
C PRO A 132 3.91 1.42 24.32
N LYS A 133 4.66 2.49 24.60
CA LYS A 133 4.33 3.47 25.65
C LYS A 133 2.89 4.00 25.55
N LYS A 134 2.32 4.03 24.34
CA LYS A 134 0.94 4.42 24.09
C LYS A 134 0.34 3.55 22.98
N ILE A 135 -0.72 2.82 23.31
CA ILE A 135 -1.54 2.09 22.33
C ILE A 135 -2.32 3.12 21.51
N LEU A 136 -2.24 3.00 20.19
CA LEU A 136 -2.95 3.90 19.27
C LEU A 136 -4.38 3.42 19.03
N LYS A 137 -5.25 4.39 18.75
CA LYS A 137 -6.62 4.09 18.32
C LYS A 137 -6.59 3.45 16.92
N PRO A 138 -7.48 2.48 16.63
CA PRO A 138 -7.58 1.87 15.30
C PRO A 138 -7.76 2.88 14.16
N SER A 139 -8.43 4.02 14.40
CA SER A 139 -8.59 5.10 13.43
C SER A 139 -7.26 5.75 13.05
N THR A 140 -6.34 5.94 13.99
CA THR A 140 -4.99 6.45 13.72
C THR A 140 -4.18 5.44 12.92
N VAL A 141 -4.30 4.15 13.23
CA VAL A 141 -3.61 3.08 12.48
C VAL A 141 -4.14 2.96 11.05
N LYS A 142 -5.45 3.17 10.85
CA LYS A 142 -6.01 3.29 9.49
C LYS A 142 -5.38 4.46 8.73
N GLN A 143 -5.16 5.61 9.37
CA GLN A 143 -4.48 6.73 8.70
C GLN A 143 -3.04 6.38 8.30
N LEU A 144 -2.34 5.55 9.07
CA LEU A 144 -1.01 5.04 8.68
C LEU A 144 -1.09 4.12 7.45
N LYS A 145 -2.07 3.21 7.41
CA LYS A 145 -2.34 2.40 6.22
C LYS A 145 -2.69 3.26 5.01
N ASP A 146 -3.54 4.26 5.18
CA ASP A 146 -3.96 5.19 4.13
C ASP A 146 -2.75 6.01 3.62
N CYS A 147 -1.80 6.36 4.50
CA CYS A 147 -0.55 7.02 4.14
C CYS A 147 0.33 6.14 3.23
N VAL A 148 0.60 4.89 3.63
CA VAL A 148 1.39 3.93 2.82
C VAL A 148 0.68 3.64 1.50
N SER A 149 -0.64 3.44 1.53
CA SER A 149 -1.42 3.17 0.32
C SER A 149 -1.41 4.36 -0.65
N GLY A 150 -1.58 5.58 -0.13
CA GLY A 150 -1.55 6.80 -0.92
C GLY A 150 -0.20 7.00 -1.62
N LEU A 151 0.89 6.82 -0.87
CA LEU A 151 2.26 6.91 -1.41
C LEU A 151 2.47 5.90 -2.54
N TYR A 152 2.18 4.60 -2.32
CA TYR A 152 2.42 3.59 -3.36
C TYR A 152 1.48 3.75 -4.57
N THR A 153 0.27 4.28 -4.38
CA THR A 153 -0.59 4.65 -5.51
C THR A 153 0.04 5.75 -6.36
N TYR A 154 0.60 6.78 -5.72
CA TYR A 154 1.34 7.84 -6.40
C TYR A 154 2.55 7.29 -7.17
N LEU A 155 3.36 6.42 -6.54
CA LEU A 155 4.53 5.82 -7.19
C LEU A 155 4.16 4.99 -8.42
N ILE A 156 3.07 4.22 -8.35
CA ILE A 156 2.55 3.46 -9.50
C ILE A 156 2.11 4.40 -10.62
N ASP A 157 1.44 5.52 -10.28
CA ASP A 157 0.97 6.49 -11.27
C ASP A 157 2.13 7.21 -11.97
N GLN A 158 3.16 7.63 -11.22
CA GLN A 158 4.36 8.24 -11.80
C GLN A 158 5.10 7.26 -12.73
N GLY A 159 5.32 6.02 -12.27
CA GLY A 159 5.96 5.00 -13.11
C GLY A 159 5.18 4.66 -14.38
N ARG A 160 3.84 4.77 -14.35
CA ARG A 160 3.00 4.64 -15.56
C ARG A 160 3.20 5.80 -16.53
N LYS A 161 3.24 7.04 -16.02
CA LYS A 161 3.44 8.25 -16.83
C LYS A 161 4.82 8.25 -17.51
N GLU A 162 5.85 7.84 -16.79
CA GLU A 162 7.22 7.71 -17.32
C GLU A 162 7.29 6.64 -18.41
N ALA A 163 6.73 5.45 -18.17
CA ALA A 163 6.65 4.38 -19.16
C ALA A 163 5.93 4.78 -20.46
N LEU A 164 4.91 5.65 -20.38
CA LEU A 164 4.20 6.15 -21.55
C LEU A 164 5.04 7.15 -22.37
N LYS A 165 5.94 7.90 -21.73
CA LYS A 165 6.89 8.80 -22.40
C LYS A 165 8.01 8.01 -23.07
N GLU A 166 8.59 7.01 -22.39
CA GLU A 166 9.64 6.14 -22.93
C GLU A 166 9.17 5.30 -24.14
N SER A 167 7.89 4.93 -24.22
CA SER A 167 7.35 4.25 -25.41
C SER A 167 7.38 5.12 -26.67
N ARG A 168 7.47 6.45 -26.52
CA ARG A 168 7.59 7.40 -27.64
C ARG A 168 9.03 7.63 -28.07
N ASP A 169 9.97 7.59 -27.14
CA ASP A 169 11.40 7.76 -27.38
C ASP A 169 12.10 6.39 -27.32
N LYS A 170 12.47 5.81 -28.47
CA LYS A 170 13.04 4.44 -28.65
C LYS A 170 14.41 4.19 -27.96
N THR A 171 14.58 4.59 -26.71
CA THR A 171 15.81 4.39 -25.94
C THR A 171 15.53 3.35 -24.87
N ASN A 172 16.13 2.17 -25.01
CA ASN A 172 16.05 1.08 -24.03
C ASN A 172 16.76 1.50 -22.73
N MET A 173 16.05 2.17 -21.82
CA MET A 173 16.38 2.15 -20.41
C MET A 173 15.43 1.18 -19.73
N VAL A 174 16.00 0.20 -19.01
CA VAL A 174 15.24 -0.75 -18.20
C VAL A 174 14.74 0.00 -16.97
N THR A 175 13.65 0.75 -17.13
CA THR A 175 12.99 1.44 -16.03
C THR A 175 12.11 0.41 -15.35
N GLU A 176 12.65 -0.15 -14.28
CA GLU A 176 11.98 -1.09 -13.41
C GLU A 176 10.65 -0.45 -12.89
N LYS A 177 9.55 -1.22 -12.75
CA LYS A 177 8.21 -0.66 -12.47
C LYS A 177 7.62 -1.12 -11.12
N ILE A 178 7.31 -0.17 -10.23
CA ILE A 178 6.50 -0.41 -9.04
C ILE A 178 5.08 -0.66 -9.51
N THR A 179 4.56 -1.86 -9.29
CA THR A 179 3.22 -2.26 -9.75
C THR A 179 2.30 -2.72 -8.62
N ILE A 180 2.83 -2.87 -7.41
CA ILE A 180 2.12 -3.37 -6.25
C ILE A 180 2.00 -2.25 -5.22
N ASN A 181 0.78 -2.03 -4.73
CA ASN A 181 0.54 -1.16 -3.59
C ASN A 181 0.57 -1.99 -2.31
N ILE A 182 1.70 -1.94 -1.60
CA ILE A 182 1.90 -2.70 -0.36
C ILE A 182 0.95 -2.24 0.76
N GLY A 183 0.49 -0.98 0.73
CA GLY A 183 -0.50 -0.47 1.69
C GLY A 183 -1.84 -1.21 1.62
N HIS A 184 -2.21 -1.74 0.46
CA HIS A 184 -3.41 -2.58 0.32
C HIS A 184 -3.25 -3.97 0.95
N MET A 185 -2.01 -4.42 1.16
CA MET A 185 -1.70 -5.73 1.76
C MET A 185 -1.72 -5.69 3.29
N LEU A 186 -1.73 -4.49 3.89
CA LEU A 186 -1.75 -4.31 5.34
C LEU A 186 -3.13 -4.64 5.94
N GLU A 187 -3.13 -5.40 7.02
CA GLU A 187 -4.33 -5.77 7.77
C GLU A 187 -4.54 -4.84 8.96
N ILE A 188 -5.74 -4.27 9.04
CA ILE A 188 -6.20 -3.47 10.18
C ILE A 188 -7.48 -4.09 10.75
N PRO A 189 -7.65 -4.10 12.09
CA PRO A 189 -8.89 -4.59 12.69
C PRO A 189 -10.07 -3.75 12.21
N LYS A 190 -11.27 -4.36 12.13
CA LYS A 190 -12.51 -3.59 11.94
C LYS A 190 -12.77 -2.78 13.20
N PHE A 191 -13.09 -1.50 13.05
CA PHE A 191 -13.45 -0.63 14.17
C PHE A 191 -14.63 0.25 13.78
N ASP A 192 -15.52 0.49 14.75
CA ASP A 192 -16.56 1.52 14.62
C ASP A 192 -15.94 2.88 14.94
N ASN A 193 -16.18 3.86 14.08
CA ASN A 193 -15.77 5.25 14.29
C ASN A 193 -16.82 6.05 15.06
N LYS A 194 -17.98 5.47 15.35
CA LYS A 194 -19.05 6.14 16.07
C LYS A 194 -18.73 6.15 17.55
N VAL A 195 -18.65 7.35 18.10
CA VAL A 195 -18.71 7.57 19.55
C VAL A 195 -20.19 7.75 19.87
N TYR A 196 -20.81 6.73 20.45
CA TYR A 196 -22.17 6.84 20.96
C TYR A 196 -22.09 7.53 22.32
N PHE A 197 -22.63 8.73 22.41
CA PHE A 197 -22.92 9.35 23.70
C PHE A 197 -24.42 9.63 23.76
N THR A 198 -25.06 9.08 24.78
CA THR A 198 -26.41 9.45 25.18
C THR A 198 -26.27 10.46 26.30
N ILE A 199 -26.82 11.64 26.08
CA ILE A 199 -26.92 12.68 27.12
C ILE A 199 -28.25 12.43 27.82
N SER A 200 -28.24 12.28 29.15
CA SER A 200 -29.50 12.22 29.90
C SER A 200 -30.17 13.61 29.91
N GLU A 201 -31.50 13.66 30.14
CA GLU A 201 -32.22 14.95 30.23
C GLU A 201 -31.57 15.91 31.24
N VAL A 202 -31.14 15.39 32.39
CA VAL A 202 -30.44 16.16 33.44
C VAL A 202 -29.10 16.72 32.94
N GLN A 203 -28.35 15.98 32.13
CA GLN A 203 -27.09 16.46 31.56
C GLN A 203 -27.35 17.49 30.44
N ALA A 204 -28.41 17.31 29.66
CA ALA A 204 -28.83 18.25 28.62
C ALA A 204 -29.27 19.59 29.25
N GLU A 205 -30.03 19.54 30.33
CA GLU A 205 -30.49 20.72 31.07
C GLU A 205 -29.31 21.49 31.71
N LYS A 206 -28.32 20.78 32.26
CA LYS A 206 -27.07 21.41 32.75
C LYS A 206 -26.27 22.08 31.63
N LEU A 207 -26.18 21.47 30.45
CA LEU A 207 -25.54 22.05 29.27
C LEU A 207 -26.27 23.32 28.79
N TYR A 208 -27.60 23.26 28.76
CA TYR A 208 -28.43 24.39 28.36
C TYR A 208 -28.29 25.59 29.31
N ASN A 209 -28.22 25.32 30.62
CA ASN A 209 -28.04 26.35 31.65
C ASN A 209 -26.62 26.95 31.66
N LEU A 210 -25.60 26.21 31.23
CA LEU A 210 -24.25 26.76 31.04
C LEU A 210 -24.20 27.74 29.87
N ASP A 211 -24.93 27.47 28.78
CA ASP A 211 -24.96 28.31 27.58
C ASP A 211 -25.80 29.58 27.78
N SER A 212 -26.87 29.51 28.57
CA SER A 212 -27.73 30.66 28.88
C SER A 212 -27.05 31.70 29.78
N HIS A 213 -26.03 31.33 30.56
CA HIS A 213 -25.20 32.25 31.35
C HIS A 213 -24.07 32.93 30.56
N HIS A 214 -23.85 32.56 29.29
CA HIS A 214 -22.88 33.23 28.41
C HIS A 214 -23.47 34.40 27.58
N LYS A 215 -24.65 34.91 27.94
CA LYS A 215 -25.19 36.14 27.35
C LYS A 215 -24.70 37.40 28.05
N ARG A 216 -23.79 38.08 27.32
CA ARG A 216 -23.44 39.52 27.29
C ARG A 216 -22.41 39.99 28.31
N ILE A 217 -21.14 39.98 27.89
CA ILE A 217 -20.22 41.06 28.27
C ILE A 217 -20.86 42.36 27.76
N PRO A 218 -21.19 43.34 28.62
CA PRO A 218 -21.72 44.61 28.17
C PRO A 218 -20.65 45.30 27.32
N THR A 219 -21.03 45.78 26.15
CA THR A 219 -20.18 46.54 25.21
C THR A 219 -19.72 47.90 25.77
N SER A 220 -20.00 48.22 27.03
CA SER A 220 -19.63 49.48 27.69
C SER A 220 -18.15 49.59 28.07
N ARG A 221 -17.28 48.64 27.70
CA ARG A 221 -15.83 48.71 27.91
C ARG A 221 -14.98 48.83 26.64
N LEU A 222 -15.59 49.12 25.49
CA LEU A 222 -14.86 49.37 24.23
C LEU A 222 -14.75 50.86 23.86
N GLN A 223 -15.13 51.76 24.77
CA GLN A 223 -14.89 53.19 24.65
C GLN A 223 -14.41 53.72 26.02
N ALA A 224 -13.12 53.57 26.29
CA ALA A 224 -12.38 54.33 27.29
C ALA A 224 -10.95 54.48 26.79
#